data_AF-A0A9Q0D752-F1
#
_entry.id   AF-A0A9Q0D752-F1
#
_cell.length_a   1.000
_cell.length_b   1.000
_cell.length_c   1.000
_cell.angle_alpha   90.00
_cell.angle_beta   90.00
_cell.angle_gamma   90.00
#
_symmetry.space_group_name_H-M   'P 1'
#
loop_
_entity.id
_entity.type
_entity.pdbx_description
1 polymer ?
#
loop_
_entity_poly.entity_id
_entity_poly.type
_entity_poly.pdbx_seq_one_letter_code
_entity_poly.pdbx_strand_id
1 'polypeptide(L)'
;VCVYQAICITTLLYSCEAWVTYSRHIRALEQFHIRCLQRILGITWRDRVPHSEVLSKTNCRTIEATITQHQLRWLGHVVRMPSNRLPRRVLYGQLHHGRRSAGGQKKRYKDQLKTALKTCKIRPEALEDVAAD
;
A
#
# COMPACT_ATOMS: atom_id res chain seq x y z
N VAL A 1 0.12 -21.69 5.24
CA VAL A 1 0.37 -20.26 4.91
C VAL A 1 -0.12 -19.88 3.53
N CYS A 2 0.15 -20.68 2.48
CA CYS A 2 -0.25 -20.37 1.09
C CYS A 2 -1.75 -20.06 0.92
N VAL A 3 -2.63 -20.89 1.51
CA VAL A 3 -4.09 -20.68 1.46
C VAL A 3 -4.50 -19.36 2.14
N TYR A 4 -3.88 -19.02 3.27
CA TYR A 4 -4.12 -17.76 3.97
C TYR A 4 -3.72 -16.54 3.12
N GLN A 5 -2.56 -16.61 2.46
CA GLN A 5 -2.13 -15.55 1.55
C GLN A 5 -3.07 -15.43 0.34
N ALA A 6 -3.44 -16.56 -0.27
CA ALA A 6 -4.24 -16.58 -1.50
C ALA A 6 -5.70 -16.15 -1.30
N ILE A 7 -6.27 -16.37 -0.10
CA ILE A 7 -7.69 -16.09 0.18
C ILE A 7 -7.85 -14.92 1.14
N CYS A 8 -7.25 -15.00 2.34
CA CYS A 8 -7.50 -14.00 3.38
C CYS A 8 -6.81 -12.67 3.06
N ILE A 9 -5.54 -12.69 2.64
CA ILE A 9 -4.80 -11.45 2.35
C ILE A 9 -5.32 -10.77 1.09
N THR A 10 -5.58 -11.53 0.03
CA THR A 10 -6.16 -10.99 -1.22
C THR A 10 -7.53 -10.35 -0.98
N THR A 11 -8.39 -11.00 -0.19
CA THR A 11 -9.71 -10.44 0.16
C THR A 11 -9.58 -9.23 1.06
N LEU A 12 -8.72 -9.30 2.09
CA LEU A 12 -8.51 -8.20 3.03
C LEU A 12 -7.96 -6.95 2.32
N LEU A 13 -7.01 -7.12 1.40
CA LEU A 13 -6.33 -6.04 0.69
C LEU A 13 -6.96 -5.75 -0.68
N TYR A 14 -8.19 -6.21 -0.90
CA TYR A 14 -8.91 -5.93 -2.12
C TYR A 14 -9.05 -4.42 -2.33
N SER A 15 -8.64 -3.96 -3.51
CA SER A 15 -8.63 -2.54 -3.90
C SER A 15 -7.77 -1.62 -3.03
N CYS A 16 -6.77 -2.14 -2.32
CA CYS A 16 -5.90 -1.33 -1.47
C CYS A 16 -5.05 -0.29 -2.23
N GLU A 17 -4.90 -0.46 -3.55
CA GLU A 17 -4.24 0.49 -4.44
C GLU A 17 -4.88 1.89 -4.44
N ALA A 18 -6.18 1.98 -4.10
CA ALA A 18 -6.93 3.24 -4.05
C ALA A 18 -7.08 3.80 -2.62
N TRP A 19 -6.62 3.07 -1.59
CA TRP A 19 -6.84 3.49 -0.20
C TRP A 19 -5.95 4.66 0.21
N VAL A 20 -6.52 5.55 1.01
CA VAL A 20 -5.77 6.59 1.74
C VAL A 20 -5.60 6.14 3.19
N THR A 21 -4.52 5.42 3.47
CA THR A 21 -4.24 4.83 4.78
C THR A 21 -3.45 5.78 5.70
N TYR A 22 -3.79 5.72 6.98
CA TYR A 22 -3.06 6.36 8.08
C TYR A 22 -2.25 5.29 8.82
N SER A 23 -1.23 5.70 9.56
CA SER A 23 -0.38 4.77 10.32
C SER A 23 -1.18 3.86 11.27
N ARG A 24 -2.28 4.35 11.85
CA ARG A 24 -3.18 3.52 12.68
C ARG A 24 -3.84 2.38 11.90
N HIS A 25 -4.19 2.60 10.63
CA HIS A 25 -4.83 1.58 9.79
C HIS A 25 -3.81 0.51 9.40
N ILE A 26 -2.59 0.93 9.03
CA ILE A 26 -1.49 0.00 8.75
C ILE A 26 -1.16 -0.83 10.00
N ARG A 27 -1.01 -0.21 11.17
CA ARG A 27 -0.75 -0.94 12.43
C ARG A 27 -1.84 -1.96 12.76
N ALA A 28 -3.11 -1.60 12.58
CA ALA A 28 -4.22 -2.53 12.83
C ALA A 28 -4.20 -3.73 11.87
N LEU A 29 -3.95 -3.50 10.58
CA LEU A 29 -3.86 -4.57 9.58
C LEU A 29 -2.62 -5.44 9.80
N GLU A 30 -1.47 -4.84 10.13
CA GLU A 30 -0.24 -5.57 10.46
C GLU A 30 -0.45 -6.45 11.69
N GLN A 31 -1.10 -5.92 12.73
CA GLN A 31 -1.40 -6.68 13.93
C GLN A 31 -2.35 -7.86 13.65
N PHE A 32 -3.36 -7.67 12.78
CA PHE A 32 -4.22 -8.74 12.30
C PHE A 32 -3.39 -9.81 11.56
N HIS A 33 -2.54 -9.38 10.62
CA HIS A 33 -1.70 -10.26 9.83
C HIS A 33 -0.79 -11.13 10.70
N ILE A 34 -0.04 -10.52 11.61
CA ILE A 34 0.85 -11.22 12.54
C ILE A 34 0.08 -12.19 13.44
N ARG A 35 -1.09 -11.80 13.98
CA ARG A 35 -1.90 -12.70 14.81
C ARG A 35 -2.37 -13.94 14.04
N CYS A 36 -2.79 -13.76 12.78
CA CYS A 36 -3.14 -14.89 11.93
C CYS A 36 -1.94 -15.82 11.70
N LEU A 37 -0.77 -15.27 11.38
CA LEU A 37 0.44 -16.06 11.15
C LEU A 37 0.90 -16.81 12.41
N GLN A 38 0.90 -16.14 13.57
CA GLN A 38 1.21 -16.78 14.86
C GLN A 38 0.25 -17.94 15.14
N ARG A 39 -1.05 -17.75 14.90
CA ARG A 39 -2.05 -18.82 15.09
C ARG A 39 -1.85 -19.99 14.13
N ILE A 40 -1.47 -19.72 12.87
CA ILE A 40 -1.16 -20.76 11.88
C ILE A 40 0.09 -21.56 12.28
N LEU A 41 1.10 -20.89 12.86
CA LEU A 41 2.34 -21.51 13.32
C LEU A 41 2.24 -22.14 14.72
N GLY A 42 1.12 -21.96 15.43
CA GLY A 42 0.97 -22.41 16.81
C GLY A 42 1.83 -21.62 17.82
N ILE A 43 2.27 -20.41 17.47
CA ILE A 43 3.08 -19.56 18.33
C ILE A 43 2.19 -18.86 19.36
N THR A 44 2.59 -18.95 20.62
CA THR A 44 1.95 -18.33 21.77
C THR A 44 2.76 -17.14 22.28
N TRP A 45 2.19 -16.37 23.22
CA TRP A 45 2.90 -15.27 23.85
C TRP A 45 4.13 -15.72 24.66
N ARG A 46 4.15 -16.99 25.12
CA ARG A 46 5.24 -17.55 25.94
C ARG A 46 6.52 -17.74 25.14
N ASP A 47 6.39 -17.98 23.84
CA ASP A 47 7.52 -18.24 22.95
C ASP A 47 8.35 -16.98 22.67
N ARG A 48 7.82 -15.79 23.00
CA ARG A 48 8.49 -14.48 22.86
C ARG A 48 9.11 -14.25 21.48
N VAL A 49 8.54 -14.88 20.44
CA VAL A 49 9.04 -14.79 19.06
C VAL A 49 8.74 -13.39 18.51
N PRO A 50 9.75 -12.66 18.00
CA PRO A 50 9.54 -11.34 17.43
C PRO A 50 8.75 -11.42 16.11
N HIS A 51 7.99 -10.36 15.79
CA HIS A 51 7.16 -10.32 14.58
C HIS A 51 7.97 -10.50 13.28
N SER A 52 9.21 -9.99 13.24
CA SER A 52 10.13 -10.17 12.11
C SER A 52 10.45 -11.64 11.84
N GLU A 53 10.60 -12.45 12.89
CA GLU A 53 10.87 -13.87 12.77
C GLU A 53 9.62 -14.64 12.30
N VAL A 54 8.43 -14.25 12.76
CA VAL A 54 7.16 -14.82 12.27
C VAL A 54 7.00 -14.61 10.76
N LEU A 55 7.31 -13.41 10.26
CA LEU A 55 7.28 -13.10 8.83
C LEU A 55 8.34 -13.89 8.06
N SER A 56 9.56 -13.98 8.59
CA SER A 56 10.66 -14.75 7.98
C SER A 56 10.31 -16.24 7.86
N LYS A 57 9.83 -16.87 8.93
CA LYS A 57 9.42 -18.28 8.96
C LYS A 57 8.31 -18.61 7.96
N THR A 58 7.45 -17.65 7.66
CA THR A 58 6.32 -17.83 6.73
C THR A 58 6.60 -17.32 5.33
N ASN A 59 7.79 -16.76 5.08
CA ASN A 59 8.14 -16.05 3.85
C ASN A 59 7.07 -15.00 3.45
N CYS A 60 6.48 -14.33 4.45
CA CYS A 60 5.48 -13.28 4.25
C CYS A 60 6.14 -11.90 4.26
N ARG A 61 5.57 -10.98 3.48
CA ARG A 61 5.90 -9.54 3.56
C ARG A 61 4.98 -8.87 4.57
N THR A 62 5.39 -7.71 5.08
CA THR A 62 4.49 -6.86 5.87
C THR A 62 3.29 -6.41 5.03
N ILE A 63 2.18 -6.06 5.69
CA ILE A 63 1.02 -5.48 5.02
C ILE A 63 1.39 -4.14 4.41
N GLU A 64 2.20 -3.33 5.09
CA GLU A 64 2.66 -2.05 4.56
C GLU A 64 3.42 -2.20 3.23
N ALA A 65 4.34 -3.16 3.16
CA ALA A 65 5.09 -3.44 1.94
C ALA A 65 4.17 -3.92 0.82
N THR A 66 3.17 -4.75 1.14
CA THR A 66 2.20 -5.28 0.17
C THR A 66 1.32 -4.16 -0.38
N ILE A 67 0.74 -3.30 0.48
CA ILE A 67 -0.06 -2.15 0.04
C ILE A 67 0.78 -1.20 -0.81
N THR A 68 2.01 -0.90 -0.38
CA THR A 68 2.93 -0.03 -1.13
C THR A 68 3.22 -0.60 -2.52
N GLN A 69 3.46 -1.91 -2.62
CA GLN A 69 3.68 -2.59 -3.89
C GLN A 69 2.45 -2.49 -4.81
N HIS A 70 1.24 -2.73 -4.29
CA HIS A 70 0.01 -2.59 -5.07
C HIS A 70 -0.22 -1.15 -5.56
N GLN A 71 0.00 -0.17 -4.69
CA GLN A 71 -0.12 1.25 -5.02
C GLN A 71 0.87 1.67 -6.11
N LEU A 72 2.13 1.22 -6.04
CA LEU A 72 3.14 1.54 -7.06
C LEU A 72 2.89 0.82 -8.39
N ARG A 73 2.43 -0.44 -8.37
CA ARG A 73 2.02 -1.15 -9.58
C ARG A 73 0.86 -0.46 -10.29
N TRP A 74 -0.15 -0.06 -9.52
CA TRP A 74 -1.28 0.71 -10.04
C TRP A 74 -0.84 2.07 -10.58
N LEU A 75 0.01 2.80 -9.84
CA LEU A 75 0.57 4.07 -10.28
C LEU A 75 1.29 3.93 -11.62
N GLY A 76 2.19 2.94 -11.76
CA GLY A 76 2.88 2.68 -13.02
C GLY A 76 1.91 2.39 -14.16
N HIS A 77 0.86 1.61 -13.91
CA HIS A 77 -0.19 1.35 -14.89
C HIS A 77 -0.91 2.64 -15.33
N VAL A 78 -1.26 3.52 -14.38
CA VAL A 78 -1.91 4.82 -14.68
C VAL A 78 -0.98 5.74 -15.46
N VAL A 79 0.32 5.76 -15.15
CA VAL A 79 1.32 6.58 -15.84
C VAL A 79 1.49 6.14 -17.29
N ARG A 80 1.50 4.82 -17.56
CA ARG A 80 1.54 4.26 -18.91
C ARG A 80 0.27 4.49 -19.74
N MET A 81 -0.87 4.82 -19.12
CA MET A 81 -2.10 5.09 -19.87
C MET A 81 -1.94 6.31 -20.78
N PRO A 82 -2.63 6.37 -21.94
CA PRO A 82 -2.70 7.57 -22.75
C PRO A 82 -3.22 8.79 -21.97
N SER A 83 -2.74 10.00 -22.32
CA SER A 83 -3.06 11.25 -21.61
C SER A 83 -4.55 11.63 -21.64
N ASN A 84 -5.32 11.11 -22.58
CA ASN A 84 -6.77 11.31 -22.66
C ASN A 84 -7.57 10.49 -21.63
N ARG A 85 -6.97 9.44 -21.05
CA ARG A 85 -7.64 8.57 -20.06
C ARG A 85 -7.90 9.31 -18.76
N LEU A 86 -9.11 9.16 -18.22
CA LEU A 86 -9.54 9.82 -16.99
C LEU A 86 -8.61 9.57 -15.79
N PRO A 87 -8.14 8.34 -15.48
CA PRO A 87 -7.25 8.12 -14.35
C PRO A 87 -5.95 8.93 -14.43
N ARG A 88 -5.31 8.99 -15.61
CA ARG A 88 -4.11 9.79 -15.84
C ARG A 88 -4.42 11.29 -15.70
N ARG A 89 -5.51 11.76 -16.31
CA ARG A 89 -5.95 13.16 -16.18
C ARG A 89 -6.23 13.56 -14.73
N VAL A 90 -6.86 12.69 -13.95
CA VAL A 90 -7.14 12.95 -12.51
C VAL A 90 -5.84 12.93 -11.70
N LEU A 91 -4.92 12.01 -11.99
CA LEU A 91 -3.64 11.92 -11.30
C LEU A 91 -2.76 13.16 -11.52
N TYR A 92 -2.67 13.68 -12.74
CA TYR A 92 -1.88 14.87 -13.05
C TYR A 92 -2.66 16.18 -12.91
N GLY A 93 -3.99 16.11 -12.91
CA GLY A 93 -4.88 17.26 -12.80
C GLY A 93 -4.67 18.06 -11.52
N GLN A 94 -4.84 19.37 -11.65
CA GLN A 94 -4.82 20.35 -10.57
C GLN A 94 -6.04 21.27 -10.71
N LEU A 95 -6.57 21.73 -9.59
CA LEU A 95 -7.67 22.70 -9.58
C LEU A 95 -7.12 24.05 -10.06
N HIS A 96 -7.71 24.60 -11.13
CA HIS A 96 -7.38 25.93 -11.62
C HIS A 96 -7.89 27.03 -10.69
N HIS A 97 -9.08 26.83 -10.12
CA HIS A 97 -9.72 27.73 -9.17
C HIS A 97 -10.34 26.95 -8.00
N GLY A 98 -10.51 27.64 -6.87
CA GLY A 98 -11.06 27.08 -5.65
C GLY A 98 -10.00 26.62 -4.66
N ARG A 99 -10.37 26.65 -3.38
CA ARG A 99 -9.55 26.11 -2.28
C ARG A 99 -10.35 25.02 -1.61
N ARG A 100 -9.63 24.10 -0.97
CA ARG A 100 -10.28 23.05 -0.20
C ARG A 100 -11.02 23.66 1.00
N SER A 101 -12.24 23.22 1.24
CA SER A 101 -12.98 23.54 2.45
C SER A 101 -12.27 23.00 3.70
N ALA A 102 -12.38 23.74 4.80
CA ALA A 102 -11.94 23.27 6.11
C ALA A 102 -12.80 22.05 6.54
N GLY A 103 -12.21 21.15 7.33
CA GLY A 103 -12.92 19.97 7.87
C GLY A 103 -12.82 18.68 7.03
N GLY A 104 -12.24 18.72 5.82
CA GLY A 104 -12.02 17.52 5.01
C GLY A 104 -10.87 16.61 5.46
N GLN A 105 -10.78 15.41 4.87
CA GLN A 105 -9.73 14.43 5.17
C GLN A 105 -8.31 15.00 4.98
N LYS A 106 -7.48 15.03 6.03
CA LYS A 106 -6.15 15.67 5.99
C LYS A 106 -5.23 15.11 4.89
N LYS A 107 -5.13 13.78 4.78
CA LYS A 107 -4.24 13.10 3.81
C LYS A 107 -4.91 12.93 2.44
N ARG A 108 -4.20 13.23 1.36
CA ARG A 108 -4.63 12.97 -0.03
C ARG A 108 -4.04 11.67 -0.55
N TYR A 109 -4.64 11.14 -1.60
CA TYR A 109 -4.07 10.01 -2.35
C TYR A 109 -2.68 10.32 -2.91
N LYS A 110 -2.46 11.51 -3.49
CA LYS A 110 -1.13 11.95 -3.98
C LYS A 110 -0.07 11.98 -2.86
N ASP A 111 -0.46 12.33 -1.63
CA ASP A 111 0.49 12.36 -0.49
C ASP A 111 0.93 10.95 -0.11
N GLN A 112 0.03 9.98 -0.24
CA GLN A 112 0.34 8.56 -0.04
C GLN A 112 1.30 8.05 -1.12
N LEU A 113 1.05 8.34 -2.39
CA LEU A 113 1.95 7.96 -3.47
C LEU A 113 3.34 8.57 -3.32
N LYS A 114 3.44 9.86 -2.94
CA LYS A 114 4.73 10.50 -2.64
C LYS A 114 5.49 9.79 -1.51
N THR A 115 4.76 9.34 -0.49
CA THR A 115 5.35 8.57 0.61
C THR A 115 5.86 7.22 0.10
N ALA A 116 5.06 6.49 -0.68
CA ALA A 116 5.44 5.22 -1.28
C ALA A 116 6.69 5.34 -2.17
N LEU A 117 6.73 6.34 -3.06
CA LEU A 117 7.87 6.64 -3.92
C LEU A 117 9.13 6.94 -3.09
N LYS A 118 8.99 7.77 -2.04
CA LYS A 118 10.10 8.10 -1.13
C LYS A 118 10.64 6.86 -0.42
N THR A 119 9.76 5.99 0.09
CA THR A 119 10.16 4.72 0.74
C THR A 119 10.93 3.82 -0.23
N CYS A 120 10.52 3.78 -1.50
CA CYS A 120 11.20 3.02 -2.55
C CYS A 120 12.39 3.76 -3.20
N LYS A 121 12.75 4.95 -2.71
CA LYS A 121 13.83 5.81 -3.25
C LYS A 121 13.64 6.17 -4.74
N ILE A 122 12.40 6.25 -5.20
CA ILE A 122 12.06 6.66 -6.56
C ILE A 122 11.79 8.17 -6.56
N ARG A 123 12.52 8.90 -7.41
CA ARG A 123 12.27 10.33 -7.63
C ARG A 123 10.97 10.52 -8.41
N PRO A 124 10.04 11.40 -8.00
CA PRO A 124 8.79 11.62 -8.72
C PRO A 124 8.98 12.05 -10.17
N GLU A 125 10.06 12.78 -10.48
CA GLU A 125 10.37 13.28 -11.83
C GLU A 125 10.76 12.15 -12.78
N ALA A 126 11.41 11.10 -12.25
CA ALA A 126 11.81 9.92 -13.01
C ALA A 126 10.68 8.88 -13.13
N LEU A 127 9.48 9.16 -12.60
CA LEU A 127 8.40 8.18 -12.54
C LEU A 127 7.94 7.74 -13.93
N GLU A 128 7.87 8.66 -14.90
CA GLU A 128 7.47 8.31 -16.26
C GLU A 128 8.51 7.43 -16.94
N ASP A 129 9.79 7.75 -16.77
CA ASP A 129 10.91 6.97 -17.32
C ASP A 129 11.00 5.58 -16.68
N VAL A 130 10.85 5.49 -15.35
CA VAL A 130 10.90 4.21 -14.61
C VAL A 130 9.67 3.34 -14.88
N ALA A 131 8.54 3.95 -15.25
CA ALA A 131 7.32 3.24 -15.57
C ALA A 131 7.20 2.86 -17.05
N ALA A 132 8.01 3.45 -17.93
CA ALA A 132 8.18 3.02 -19.30
C ALA A 132 8.97 1.69 -19.33
N ASP A 133 8.45 0.70 -20.04
CA ASP A 133 9.15 -0.58 -20.22
C ASP A 133 10.40 -0.40 -21.11
#